data_AF-V4B2T8-F1
#
_entry.id   AF-V4B2T8-F1
#
_cell.length_a   1.000
_cell.length_b   1.000
_cell.length_c   1.000
_cell.angle_alpha   90.00
_cell.angle_beta   90.00
_cell.angle_gamma   90.00
#
_symmetry.space_group_name_H-M   'P 1'
#
loop_
_entity.id
_entity.type
_entity.pdbx_description
1 polymer ?
#
loop_
_entity_poly.entity_id
_entity_poly.type
_entity_poly.pdbx_seq_one_letter_code
_entity_poly.pdbx_strand_id
1 'polypeptide(L)'
;GGTVIGSARCKDFREREGRVKAAHNLIKNNITNLVVIGGDGSLTGANLFRQEWSSLLEELHSRGMISMEERIGCQDLNIAGLVGSIDNDFCGTDMTIGTDSALHRIIESVDAITTTASR
;
A
#
# COMPACT_ATOMS: atom_id res chain seq x y z
N GLY A 1 -6.65 16.83 5.92
CA GLY A 1 -5.49 15.91 5.83
C GLY A 1 -5.99 14.49 5.75
N GLY A 2 -5.22 13.58 5.15
CA GLY A 2 -5.62 12.20 4.85
C GLY A 2 -5.70 11.93 3.34
N THR A 3 -6.12 10.73 2.95
CA THR A 3 -6.27 10.35 1.54
C THR A 3 -7.70 10.56 1.05
N VAL A 4 -7.89 11.26 -0.08
CA VAL A 4 -9.22 11.51 -0.68
C VAL A 4 -9.93 10.21 -1.08
N ILE A 5 -9.13 9.21 -1.46
CA ILE A 5 -9.59 7.87 -1.84
C ILE A 5 -9.79 6.93 -0.63
N GLY A 6 -9.52 7.40 0.59
CA GLY A 6 -9.60 6.63 1.81
C GLY A 6 -8.40 5.68 2.03
N SER A 7 -8.33 5.12 3.24
CA SER A 7 -7.37 4.08 3.60
C SER A 7 -8.06 3.10 4.55
N ALA A 8 -7.98 1.80 4.27
CA ALA A 8 -8.61 0.77 5.09
C ALA A 8 -7.64 -0.37 5.39
N ARG A 9 -7.75 -0.94 6.60
CA ARG A 9 -7.01 -2.16 6.94
C ARG A 9 -7.69 -3.34 6.26
N CYS A 10 -6.99 -4.01 5.35
CA CYS A 10 -7.51 -5.18 4.64
C CYS A 10 -6.96 -6.47 5.27
N LYS A 11 -7.78 -7.18 6.06
CA LYS A 11 -7.40 -8.47 6.65
C LYS A 11 -7.34 -9.57 5.60
N ASP A 12 -8.30 -9.58 4.68
CA ASP A 12 -8.42 -10.58 3.62
C ASP A 12 -7.17 -10.63 2.74
N PHE A 13 -6.50 -9.50 2.51
CA PHE A 13 -5.27 -9.44 1.70
C PHE A 13 -4.06 -10.15 2.35
N ARG A 14 -4.13 -10.44 3.65
CA ARG A 14 -3.13 -11.28 4.32
C ARG A 14 -3.26 -12.74 3.91
N GLU A 15 -4.46 -13.17 3.54
CA GLU A 15 -4.73 -14.52 3.06
C GLU A 15 -4.49 -14.62 1.56
N ARG A 16 -4.08 -15.81 1.12
CA ARG A 16 -3.79 -16.05 -0.29
C ARG A 16 -5.02 -15.88 -1.18
N GLU A 17 -6.19 -16.34 -0.73
CA GLU A 17 -7.46 -16.13 -1.44
C GLU A 17 -7.80 -14.64 -1.65
N GLY A 18 -7.47 -13.77 -0.70
CA GLY A 18 -7.64 -12.33 -0.88
C GLY A 18 -6.71 -11.76 -1.93
N ARG A 19 -5.47 -12.24 -2.00
CA ARG A 19 -4.51 -11.84 -3.05
C ARG A 19 -4.91 -12.37 -4.42
N VAL A 20 -5.43 -13.60 -4.52
CA VAL A 20 -6.00 -14.15 -5.78
C VAL A 20 -7.13 -13.26 -6.29
N LYS A 21 -8.07 -12.87 -5.42
CA LYS A 21 -9.15 -11.94 -5.79
C LYS A 21 -8.62 -10.59 -6.26
N ALA A 22 -7.61 -10.04 -5.58
CA ALA A 22 -6.99 -8.78 -5.98
C ALA A 22 -6.30 -8.89 -7.34
N ALA A 23 -5.51 -9.94 -7.57
CA ALA A 23 -4.83 -10.19 -8.85
C ALA A 23 -5.84 -10.31 -10.00
N HIS A 24 -6.91 -11.07 -9.81
CA HIS A 24 -7.98 -11.20 -10.80
C HIS A 24 -8.61 -9.84 -11.15
N ASN A 25 -8.86 -8.98 -10.17
CA ASN A 25 -9.42 -7.65 -10.42
C ASN A 25 -8.44 -6.76 -11.19
N LEU A 26 -7.14 -6.84 -10.92
CA LEU A 26 -6.13 -6.08 -11.66
C LEU A 26 -6.07 -6.54 -13.13
N ILE A 27 -6.04 -7.85 -13.36
CA ILE A 27 -5.95 -8.44 -14.71
C ILE A 27 -7.18 -8.08 -15.54
N LYS A 28 -8.38 -8.17 -14.95
CA LYS A 28 -9.64 -7.79 -15.63
C LYS A 28 -9.69 -6.33 -16.07
N ASN A 29 -8.97 -5.46 -15.38
CA ASN A 29 -8.85 -4.05 -15.73
C ASN A 29 -7.55 -3.74 -16.51
N ASN A 30 -6.80 -4.77 -16.89
CA ASN A 30 -5.52 -4.67 -17.59
C ASN A 30 -4.50 -3.77 -16.85
N ILE A 31 -4.48 -3.88 -15.52
CA ILE A 31 -3.60 -3.09 -14.64
C ILE A 31 -2.36 -3.91 -14.30
N THR A 32 -1.22 -3.50 -14.86
CA THR A 32 0.11 -4.09 -14.63
C THR A 32 1.03 -3.20 -13.82
N ASN A 33 0.61 -1.97 -13.52
CA ASN A 33 1.39 -0.98 -12.77
C ASN A 33 0.61 -0.60 -11.51
N LEU A 34 1.22 -0.83 -10.36
CA LEU A 34 0.64 -0.57 -9.05
C LEU A 34 1.52 0.41 -8.28
N VAL A 35 0.93 1.54 -7.87
CA VAL A 35 1.57 2.48 -6.95
C VAL A 35 0.95 2.29 -5.57
N VAL A 36 1.77 1.92 -4.60
CA VAL A 36 1.34 1.66 -3.23
C VAL A 36 1.82 2.80 -2.33
N ILE A 37 0.87 3.52 -1.73
CA ILE A 37 1.15 4.61 -0.79
C ILE A 37 0.74 4.17 0.61
N GLY A 38 1.68 4.08 1.54
CA GLY A 38 1.39 3.69 2.91
C GLY A 38 2.63 3.51 3.77
N GLY A 39 2.43 2.99 4.98
CA GLY A 39 3.51 2.64 5.89
C GLY A 39 4.13 1.27 5.59
N ASP A 40 5.00 0.82 6.50
CA ASP A 40 5.79 -0.41 6.37
C ASP A 40 4.93 -1.66 6.03
N GLY A 41 3.83 -1.87 6.76
CA GLY A 41 2.96 -3.02 6.53
C GLY A 41 2.34 -3.06 5.13
N SER A 42 2.04 -1.91 4.53
CA SER A 42 1.52 -1.83 3.17
C SER A 42 2.60 -2.17 2.14
N LEU A 43 3.81 -1.65 2.34
CA LEU A 43 4.95 -1.89 1.44
C LEU A 43 5.43 -3.35 1.51
N THR A 44 5.45 -3.92 2.70
CA THR A 44 5.74 -5.35 2.91
C THR A 44 4.71 -6.23 2.21
N GLY A 45 3.42 -5.92 2.34
CA GLY A 45 2.34 -6.64 1.66
C GLY A 45 2.45 -6.54 0.13
N ALA A 46 2.83 -5.36 -0.39
CA ALA A 46 3.05 -5.15 -1.81
C ALA A 46 4.24 -5.96 -2.35
N ASN A 47 5.35 -6.01 -1.59
CA ASN A 47 6.51 -6.82 -1.96
C ASN A 47 6.16 -8.32 -2.00
N LEU A 48 5.44 -8.82 -1.00
CA LEU A 48 4.96 -10.21 -1.00
C LEU A 48 4.05 -10.48 -2.20
N PHE A 49 3.13 -9.57 -2.51
CA PHE A 49 2.22 -9.69 -3.64
C PHE A 49 2.96 -9.77 -4.98
N ARG A 50 4.04 -8.98 -5.14
CA ARG A 50 4.91 -9.05 -6.32
C ARG A 50 5.62 -10.39 -6.43
N GLN A 51 6.16 -10.91 -5.34
CA GLN A 51 6.89 -12.18 -5.32
C GLN A 51 5.98 -13.36 -5.67
N GLU A 52 4.73 -13.32 -5.21
CA GLU A 52 3.74 -14.37 -5.48
C GLU A 52 3.02 -14.22 -6.83
N TRP A 53 3.24 -13.13 -7.57
CA TRP A 53 2.45 -12.77 -8.76
C TRP A 53 2.36 -13.90 -9.80
N SER A 54 3.48 -14.51 -10.15
CA SER A 54 3.53 -15.63 -11.11
C SER A 54 2.68 -16.82 -10.67
N SER A 55 2.75 -17.15 -9.38
CA SER A 55 1.98 -18.25 -8.80
C SER A 55 0.48 -17.94 -8.75
N LEU A 56 0.10 -16.68 -8.50
CA LEU A 56 -1.29 -16.22 -8.55
C LEU A 56 -1.85 -16.29 -9.97
N LEU A 57 -1.05 -15.95 -11.00
CA LEU A 57 -1.45 -16.07 -12.41
C LEU A 57 -1.71 -17.52 -12.81
N GLU A 58 -0.85 -18.45 -12.40
CA GLU A 58 -1.04 -19.89 -12.64
C GLU A 58 -2.31 -20.40 -11.97
N GLU A 59 -2.54 -19.99 -10.73
CA GLU A 59 -3.73 -20.35 -9.97
C GLU A 59 -5.01 -19.81 -10.62
N LEU A 60 -5.02 -18.56 -11.08
CA LEU A 60 -6.16 -17.98 -11.78
C LEU A 60 -6.43 -18.65 -13.13
N HIS A 61 -5.38 -19.00 -13.86
CA HIS A 61 -5.51 -19.69 -15.14
C HIS A 61 -6.03 -21.12 -14.96
N SER A 62 -5.50 -21.86 -13.99
CA SER A 62 -5.96 -23.23 -13.68
C SER A 62 -7.42 -23.27 -13.20
N ARG A 63 -7.88 -22.23 -12.50
CA ARG A 63 -9.28 -22.05 -12.10
C ARG A 63 -10.19 -21.60 -13.26
N GLY A 64 -9.66 -21.36 -14.46
CA GLY A 64 -10.41 -20.87 -15.62
C GLY A 64 -10.95 -19.44 -15.45
N MET A 65 -10.37 -18.65 -14.54
CA MET A 65 -10.81 -17.29 -14.25
C MET A 65 -10.23 -16.26 -15.22
N ILE A 66 -9.11 -16.58 -15.88
CA ILE A 66 -8.42 -15.74 -16.85
C ILE A 66 -8.03 -16.56 -18.10
N SER A 67 -8.09 -15.91 -19.25
CA SER A 67 -7.62 -16.45 -20.54
C SER A 67 -6.09 -16.46 -20.64
N MET A 68 -5.56 -17.19 -21.62
CA MET A 68 -4.12 -17.20 -21.90
C MET A 68 -3.61 -15.83 -22.38
N GLU A 69 -4.43 -15.08 -23.12
CA GLU A 69 -4.11 -13.74 -23.60
C GLU A 69 -3.97 -12.74 -22.45
N GLU A 70 -4.92 -12.75 -21.51
CA GLU A 70 -4.87 -11.90 -20.30
C GLU A 70 -3.65 -12.24 -19.43
N ARG A 71 -3.30 -13.52 -19.33
CA ARG A 71 -2.10 -13.96 -18.61
C ARG A 71 -0.82 -13.40 -19.24
N ILE A 72 -0.70 -13.45 -20.56
CA ILE A 72 0.48 -12.93 -21.27
C ILE A 72 0.55 -11.40 -21.14
N GLY A 73 -0.59 -10.71 -21.26
CA GLY A 73 -0.64 -9.24 -21.14
C GLY A 73 -0.25 -8.73 -19.75
N CYS A 74 -0.47 -9.53 -18.70
CA CYS A 74 -0.21 -9.17 -17.30
C CYS A 74 0.92 -10.00 -16.65
N GLN A 75 1.86 -10.53 -17.44
CA GLN A 75 2.92 -11.40 -16.92
C GLN A 75 3.80 -10.69 -15.87
N ASP A 76 4.09 -9.41 -16.09
CA ASP A 76 4.93 -8.60 -15.22
C ASP A 76 4.10 -7.58 -14.44
N LEU A 77 4.27 -7.58 -13.11
CA LEU A 77 3.68 -6.59 -12.21
C LEU A 77 4.75 -5.59 -11.76
N ASN A 78 4.60 -4.34 -12.20
CA ASN A 78 5.43 -3.24 -11.75
C ASN A 78 4.84 -2.63 -10.49
N ILE A 79 5.60 -2.66 -9.40
CA ILE A 79 5.20 -2.03 -8.15
C ILE A 79 6.17 -0.91 -7.80
N ALA A 80 5.63 0.28 -7.52
CA ALA A 80 6.33 1.40 -6.92
C ALA A 80 5.71 1.71 -5.55
N GLY A 81 6.56 1.88 -4.54
CA GLY A 81 6.15 2.20 -3.17
C GLY A 81 6.47 3.64 -2.80
N LEU A 82 5.52 4.31 -2.13
CA LEU A 82 5.70 5.62 -1.52
C LEU A 82 5.42 5.51 -0.03
N VAL A 83 6.37 5.95 0.79
CA VAL A 83 6.26 5.86 2.24
C VAL A 83 5.43 7.03 2.77
N GLY A 84 4.21 6.73 3.19
CA GLY A 84 3.32 7.65 3.90
C GLY A 84 3.21 7.25 5.36
N SER A 85 3.94 7.95 6.24
CA SER A 85 3.95 7.73 7.68
C SER A 85 4.14 9.05 8.41
N ILE A 86 3.48 9.21 9.55
CA ILE A 86 3.74 10.33 10.47
C ILE A 86 4.89 10.01 11.43
N ASP A 87 5.20 8.72 11.61
CA ASP A 87 6.15 8.23 12.61
C ASP A 87 7.61 8.28 12.12
N ASN A 88 7.84 8.50 10.82
CA ASN A 88 9.17 8.43 10.18
C ASN A 88 9.91 7.11 10.44
N ASP A 89 9.16 6.01 10.39
CA ASP A 89 9.55 4.69 10.87
C ASP A 89 10.10 3.77 9.76
N PHE A 90 10.28 4.27 8.54
CA PHE A 90 10.77 3.47 7.43
C PHE A 90 12.27 3.65 7.21
N CYS A 91 13.02 2.57 7.44
CA CYS A 91 14.46 2.56 7.25
C CYS A 91 14.81 2.69 5.76
N GLY A 92 15.79 3.55 5.44
CA GLY A 92 16.22 3.83 4.07
C GLY A 92 15.67 5.11 3.45
N THR A 93 14.77 5.82 4.15
CA THR A 93 14.35 7.18 3.79
C THR A 93 14.64 8.16 4.92
N ASP A 94 15.19 9.33 4.61
CA ASP A 94 15.48 10.36 5.62
C ASP A 94 14.20 10.98 6.22
N MET A 95 13.11 11.01 5.43
CA MET A 95 11.82 11.59 5.85
C MET A 95 10.66 10.88 5.15
N THR A 96 9.59 10.56 5.89
CA THR A 96 8.34 10.02 5.35
C THR A 96 7.27 11.10 5.14
N ILE A 97 6.37 10.88 4.17
CA ILE A 97 5.29 11.82 3.90
C ILE A 97 4.32 11.84 5.08
N GLY A 98 4.21 13.00 5.74
CA GLY A 98 3.30 13.23 6.87
C GLY A 98 4.00 13.62 8.17
N THR A 99 5.30 13.34 8.32
CA THR A 99 6.06 13.62 9.55
C THR A 99 6.09 15.10 9.90
N ASP A 100 6.44 15.98 8.96
CA ASP A 100 6.47 17.43 9.19
C ASP A 100 5.09 17.98 9.57
N SER A 101 4.04 17.52 8.87
CA SER A 101 2.66 17.91 9.19
C SER A 101 2.22 17.45 10.58
N ALA A 102 2.65 16.27 11.03
CA ALA A 102 2.38 15.79 12.38
C ALA A 102 3.17 16.58 13.43
N LEU A 103 4.46 16.85 13.17
CA LEU A 103 5.31 17.66 14.05
C LEU A 103 4.74 19.07 14.24
N HIS A 104 4.27 19.69 13.16
CA HIS A 104 3.66 21.01 13.23
C HIS A 104 2.42 21.03 14.15
N ARG A 105 1.58 19.99 14.10
CA ARG A 105 0.42 19.84 15.00
C ARG A 105 0.83 19.60 16.47
N ILE A 106 1.93 18.88 16.70
CA ILE A 106 2.49 18.69 18.05
C ILE A 106 2.95 20.05 18.61
N ILE A 107 3.71 20.82 17.83
CA ILE A 107 4.21 22.14 18.23
C ILE A 107 3.05 23.06 18.62
N GLU A 108 2.03 23.18 17.77
CA GLU A 108 0.85 24.00 18.08
C GLU A 108 0.15 23.59 19.38
N SER A 109 0.08 22.28 19.63
CA SER A 109 -0.54 21.74 20.86
C SER A 109 0.30 22.08 22.10
N VAL A 110 1.63 21.96 22.00
CA VAL A 110 2.57 22.32 23.07
C VAL A 110 2.57 23.83 23.35
N ASP A 111 2.52 24.64 22.31
CA ASP A 111 2.43 26.10 22.43
C ASP A 111 1.14 26.50 23.15
N ALA A 112 0.01 25.89 22.77
CA ALA A 112 -1.27 26.11 23.44
C ALA A 112 -1.20 25.75 24.94
N ILE A 113 -0.59 24.62 25.30
CA ILE A 113 -0.42 24.21 26.70
C ILE A 113 0.47 25.21 27.46
N THR A 114 1.61 25.61 26.87
CA THR A 114 2.59 26.52 27.49
C THR A 114 1.94 27.85 27.89
N THR A 115 1.07 28.41 27.05
CA THR A 115 0.37 29.67 27.38
C THR A 115 -0.51 29.59 28.62
N THR A 116 -1.01 28.39 28.96
CA THR A 116 -1.83 28.16 30.16
C THR A 116 -1.03 27.70 31.38
N ALA A 117 0.07 26.96 31.16
CA ALA A 117 0.93 26.42 32.21
C ALA A 117 1.90 27.45 32.81
N SER A 118 2.14 28.57 32.11
CA SER A 118 3.04 29.64 32.56
C SER A 118 2.37 30.64 33.53
N ARG A 119 1.16 30.34 34.00
CA ARG A 119 0.41 31.14 34.98
C ARG A 119 0.34 30.45 36.34
#